data_AF-A0A1W0ABH9-F1
#
_entry.id   AF-A0A1W0ABH9-F1
#
_cell.length_a   1.000
_cell.length_b   1.000
_cell.length_c   1.000
_cell.angle_alpha   90.00
_cell.angle_beta   90.00
_cell.angle_gamma   90.00
#
_symmetry.space_group_name_H-M   'P 1'
#
loop_
_entity.id
_entity.type
_entity.pdbx_description
1 polymer ?
#
loop_
_entity_poly.entity_id
_entity_poly.type
_entity_poly.pdbx_seq_one_letter_code
_entity_poly.pdbx_strand_id
1 'polypeptide(L)'
;MEARIDMFWEASNAFTDPSNKRTKWKNEVSKLRKFLFRNQSARLADLPQQRLLDTIRLYTQLFPEEEDVLLLVKDALAMPFGVVGTKNKKKLLKLHEQLLGQEEMDENAPPPLERWFSCVGMDVDGYLSLLDDESGEMIESIQVQKKCEHWKLIKKHVNDGSVRVKVIEDAIVQVEIDQEQ
;
A
#
# COMPACT_ATOMS: atom_id res chain seq x y z
N MET A 1 -18.45 -6.79 25.39
CA MET A 1 -17.13 -6.43 24.84
C MET A 1 -17.05 -6.84 23.38
N GLU A 2 -17.28 -8.12 23.08
CA GLU A 2 -17.31 -8.68 21.73
C GLU A 2 -18.37 -8.04 20.83
N ALA A 3 -19.60 -7.84 21.32
CA ALA A 3 -20.65 -7.13 20.58
C ALA A 3 -20.24 -5.69 20.18
N ARG A 4 -19.38 -5.00 20.96
CA ARG A 4 -18.85 -3.69 20.56
C ARG A 4 -17.78 -3.79 19.48
N ILE A 5 -16.97 -4.85 19.51
CA ILE A 5 -15.97 -5.13 18.47
C ILE A 5 -16.68 -5.39 17.14
N ASP A 6 -17.78 -6.13 17.18
CA ASP A 6 -18.58 -6.43 15.99
C ASP A 6 -19.20 -5.16 15.39
N MET A 7 -19.73 -4.27 16.24
CA MET A 7 -20.21 -2.96 15.78
C MET A 7 -19.10 -2.13 15.11
N PHE A 8 -17.88 -2.14 15.64
CA PHE A 8 -16.76 -1.43 15.01
C PHE A 8 -16.37 -2.06 13.67
N TRP A 9 -16.41 -3.38 13.58
CA TRP A 9 -16.12 -4.12 12.35
C TRP A 9 -17.18 -3.86 11.26
N GLU A 10 -18.46 -3.96 11.60
CA GLU A 10 -19.57 -3.62 10.69
C GLU A 10 -19.53 -2.15 10.25
N ALA A 11 -19.26 -1.23 11.18
CA ALA A 11 -19.11 0.18 10.86
C ALA A 11 -17.94 0.40 9.90
N SER A 12 -16.79 -0.25 10.14
CA SER A 12 -15.60 -0.17 9.26
C SER A 12 -15.89 -0.64 7.84
N ASN A 13 -16.57 -1.77 7.68
CA ASN A 13 -16.99 -2.28 6.37
C ASN A 13 -17.99 -1.38 5.65
N ALA A 14 -18.73 -0.53 6.37
CA ALA A 14 -19.63 0.45 5.76
C ALA A 14 -18.89 1.72 5.23
N PHE A 15 -17.58 1.84 5.47
CA PHE A 15 -16.72 2.86 4.87
C PHE A 15 -16.02 2.28 3.65
N THR A 16 -16.75 2.00 2.58
CA THR A 16 -16.17 1.58 1.29
C THR A 16 -15.74 2.75 0.40
N ASP A 17 -16.08 3.98 0.77
CA ASP A 17 -15.84 5.18 -0.04
C ASP A 17 -15.19 6.30 0.81
N PRO A 18 -13.92 6.67 0.54
CA PRO A 18 -13.18 7.68 1.31
C PRO A 18 -13.75 9.09 1.17
N SER A 19 -14.49 9.38 0.08
CA SER A 19 -14.93 10.75 -0.23
C SER A 19 -16.19 11.18 0.56
N ASN A 20 -17.03 10.25 1.00
CA ASN A 20 -18.39 10.57 1.46
C ASN A 20 -18.53 10.65 3.00
N LYS A 21 -17.46 10.35 3.76
CA LYS A 21 -17.56 10.12 5.22
C LYS A 21 -16.37 10.59 6.06
N ARG A 22 -15.57 11.55 5.59
CA ARG A 22 -14.31 12.01 6.24
C ARG A 22 -14.45 12.40 7.73
N THR A 23 -15.59 12.95 8.15
CA THR A 23 -15.86 13.31 9.57
C THR A 23 -16.43 12.16 10.41
N LYS A 24 -17.04 11.15 9.79
CA LYS A 24 -17.65 10.02 10.51
C LYS A 24 -16.60 9.01 10.95
N TRP A 25 -15.58 8.75 10.12
CA TRP A 25 -14.54 7.78 10.47
C TRP A 25 -13.64 8.28 11.61
N LYS A 26 -13.29 9.58 11.68
CA LYS A 26 -12.48 10.14 12.79
C LYS A 26 -13.14 9.93 14.16
N ASN A 27 -14.45 10.12 14.22
CA ASN A 27 -15.23 9.86 15.43
C ASN A 27 -15.23 8.37 15.82
N GLU A 28 -15.32 7.48 14.84
CA GLU A 28 -15.25 6.03 15.08
C GLU A 28 -13.84 5.60 15.52
N VAL A 29 -12.78 6.11 14.89
CA VAL A 29 -11.38 5.88 15.30
C VAL A 29 -11.15 6.38 16.72
N SER A 30 -11.63 7.58 17.07
CA SER A 30 -11.55 8.11 18.44
C SER A 30 -12.25 7.22 19.48
N LYS A 31 -13.42 6.65 19.13
CA LYS A 31 -14.13 5.69 20.00
C LYS A 31 -13.37 4.38 20.12
N LEU A 32 -12.82 3.88 19.03
CA LEU A 32 -12.04 2.65 18.97
C LEU A 32 -10.76 2.78 19.80
N ARG A 33 -10.04 3.90 19.71
CA ARG A 33 -8.86 4.20 20.54
C ARG A 33 -9.18 4.22 22.03
N LYS A 34 -10.24 4.91 22.43
CA LYS A 34 -10.73 4.90 23.83
C LYS A 34 -11.13 3.50 24.27
N PHE A 35 -11.70 2.69 23.37
CA PHE A 35 -12.03 1.31 23.65
C PHE A 35 -10.78 0.46 23.84
N LEU A 36 -9.77 0.56 22.97
CA LEU A 36 -8.51 -0.17 23.09
C LEU A 36 -7.80 0.21 24.41
N PHE A 37 -7.65 1.50 24.68
CA PHE A 37 -7.02 2.00 25.91
C PHE A 37 -7.67 1.44 27.18
N ARG A 38 -9.02 1.44 27.26
CA ARG A 38 -9.75 0.91 28.43
C ARG A 38 -9.67 -0.61 28.57
N ASN A 39 -9.32 -1.33 27.50
CA ASN A 39 -9.34 -2.79 27.45
C ASN A 39 -7.93 -3.39 27.25
N GLN A 40 -6.86 -2.62 27.53
CA GLN A 40 -5.46 -3.08 27.45
C GLN A 40 -5.09 -4.22 28.43
N SER A 41 -5.97 -4.58 29.36
CA SER A 41 -5.80 -5.76 30.23
C SER A 41 -6.76 -6.91 29.88
N ALA A 42 -7.66 -6.69 28.93
CA ALA A 42 -8.69 -7.66 28.57
C ALA A 42 -8.13 -8.74 27.63
N ARG A 43 -8.29 -10.01 28.02
CA ARG A 43 -7.99 -11.15 27.16
C ARG A 43 -9.19 -11.40 26.25
N LEU A 44 -9.03 -11.12 24.97
CA LEU A 44 -10.06 -11.37 23.94
C LEU A 44 -9.89 -12.78 23.36
N ALA A 45 -10.99 -13.39 22.91
CA ALA A 45 -10.94 -14.61 22.11
C ALA A 45 -10.40 -14.34 20.69
N ASP A 46 -9.96 -15.37 19.97
CA ASP A 46 -9.28 -15.22 18.68
C ASP A 46 -10.14 -14.52 17.61
N LEU A 47 -11.44 -14.81 17.54
CA LEU A 47 -12.35 -14.21 16.55
C LEU A 47 -12.55 -12.68 16.79
N PRO A 48 -12.88 -12.21 18.00
CA PRO A 48 -12.88 -10.77 18.31
C PRO A 48 -11.52 -10.09 18.07
N GLN A 49 -10.40 -10.77 18.35
CA GLN A 49 -9.07 -10.23 18.04
C GLN A 49 -8.87 -10.04 16.53
N GLN A 50 -9.28 -11.01 15.72
CA GLN A 50 -9.20 -10.93 14.27
C GLN A 50 -10.06 -9.79 13.73
N ARG A 51 -11.31 -9.66 14.20
CA ARG A 51 -12.21 -8.56 13.80
C ARG A 51 -11.65 -7.18 14.12
N LEU A 52 -11.04 -7.01 15.30
CA LEU A 52 -10.34 -5.76 15.64
C LEU A 52 -9.19 -5.48 14.68
N LEU A 53 -8.39 -6.50 14.36
CA LEU A 53 -7.24 -6.34 13.47
C LEU A 53 -7.65 -5.99 12.05
N ASP A 54 -8.71 -6.63 11.53
CA ASP A 54 -9.27 -6.33 10.21
C ASP A 54 -9.87 -4.92 10.16
N THR A 55 -10.54 -4.49 11.25
CA THR A 55 -11.07 -3.14 11.41
C THR A 55 -9.95 -2.10 11.35
N ILE A 56 -8.87 -2.30 12.13
CA ILE A 56 -7.72 -1.40 12.15
C ILE A 56 -7.05 -1.36 10.76
N ARG A 57 -6.86 -2.53 10.14
CA ARG A 57 -6.29 -2.63 8.79
C ARG A 57 -7.08 -1.83 7.76
N LEU A 58 -8.41 -1.89 7.82
CA LEU A 58 -9.27 -1.17 6.89
C LEU A 58 -9.10 0.36 7.06
N TYR A 59 -9.03 0.86 8.29
CA TYR A 59 -8.75 2.29 8.53
C TYR A 59 -7.35 2.70 8.05
N THR A 60 -6.33 1.85 8.25
CA THR A 60 -4.97 2.14 7.74
C THR A 60 -4.89 2.15 6.22
N GLN A 61 -5.73 1.38 5.53
CA GLN A 61 -5.77 1.36 4.07
C GLN A 61 -6.52 2.55 3.48
N LEU A 62 -7.58 3.02 4.15
CA LEU A 62 -8.41 4.12 3.66
C LEU A 62 -7.87 5.50 4.05
N PHE A 63 -7.19 5.59 5.18
CA PHE A 63 -6.72 6.85 5.77
C PHE A 63 -5.26 6.72 6.28
N PRO A 64 -4.31 6.36 5.40
CA PRO A 64 -2.91 6.15 5.79
C PRO A 64 -2.23 7.44 6.28
N GLU A 65 -2.59 8.59 5.73
CA GLU A 65 -1.95 9.89 6.00
C GLU A 65 -2.43 10.56 7.32
N GLU A 66 -3.36 9.93 8.03
CA GLU A 66 -4.00 10.56 9.18
C GLU A 66 -3.37 10.11 10.50
N GLU A 67 -2.84 11.06 11.27
CA GLU A 67 -2.19 10.83 12.57
C GLU A 67 -3.08 10.04 13.55
N ASP A 68 -4.40 10.27 13.52
CA ASP A 68 -5.38 9.53 14.32
C ASP A 68 -5.32 8.01 14.10
N VAL A 69 -4.97 7.58 12.89
CA VAL A 69 -4.85 6.18 12.48
C VAL A 69 -3.52 5.58 12.93
N LEU A 70 -2.43 6.34 12.85
CA LEU A 70 -1.15 5.93 13.42
C LEU A 70 -1.28 5.69 14.93
N LEU A 71 -1.91 6.63 15.63
CA LEU A 71 -2.15 6.51 17.07
C LEU A 71 -3.08 5.33 17.40
N LEU A 72 -4.04 5.00 16.51
CA LEU A 72 -4.87 3.80 16.65
C LEU A 72 -4.05 2.50 16.57
N VAL A 73 -3.10 2.41 15.64
CA VAL A 73 -2.21 1.24 15.53
C VAL A 73 -1.31 1.12 16.76
N LYS A 74 -0.81 2.24 17.28
CA LYS A 74 -0.03 2.26 18.53
C LYS A 74 -0.85 1.77 19.74
N ASP A 75 -2.08 2.26 19.87
CA ASP A 75 -3.00 1.83 20.92
C ASP A 75 -3.36 0.34 20.77
N ALA A 76 -3.45 -0.17 19.55
CA ALA A 76 -3.66 -1.59 19.28
C ALA A 76 -2.44 -2.42 19.67
N LEU A 77 -1.21 -1.98 19.37
CA LEU A 77 0.02 -2.69 19.77
C LEU A 77 0.17 -2.85 21.30
N ALA A 78 -0.44 -1.95 22.07
CA ALA A 78 -0.50 -2.02 23.53
C ALA A 78 -1.53 -3.05 24.05
N MET A 79 -2.39 -3.61 23.19
CA MET A 79 -3.33 -4.66 23.59
C MET A 79 -2.61 -5.99 23.88
N PRO A 80 -3.06 -6.75 24.89
CA PRO A 80 -2.52 -8.05 25.23
C PRO A 80 -3.17 -9.08 24.31
N PHE A 81 -2.92 -8.97 23.00
CA PHE A 81 -3.20 -10.04 22.05
C PHE A 81 -2.43 -11.26 22.58
N GLY A 82 -3.18 -12.24 23.10
CA GLY A 82 -2.64 -13.31 23.94
C GLY A 82 -1.39 -13.94 23.35
N VAL A 83 -0.51 -14.45 24.21
CA VAL A 83 0.88 -14.91 24.00
C VAL A 83 1.14 -15.84 22.78
N VAL A 84 0.11 -16.24 22.03
CA VAL A 84 0.16 -16.92 20.71
C VAL A 84 0.20 -15.93 19.53
N GLY A 85 -0.01 -14.63 19.78
CA GLY A 85 -0.21 -13.53 18.84
C GLY A 85 1.04 -12.94 18.21
N THR A 86 2.09 -13.73 17.96
CA THR A 86 3.26 -13.27 17.19
C THR A 86 2.86 -12.85 15.77
N LYS A 87 1.85 -13.49 15.16
CA LYS A 87 1.38 -13.13 13.81
C LYS A 87 0.61 -11.80 13.78
N ASN A 88 -0.31 -11.59 14.71
CA ASN A 88 -1.12 -10.38 14.77
C ASN A 88 -0.30 -9.17 15.21
N LYS A 89 0.58 -9.36 16.21
CA LYS A 89 1.53 -8.32 16.63
C LYS A 89 2.53 -7.99 15.52
N LYS A 90 3.07 -8.97 14.80
CA LYS A 90 3.94 -8.72 13.62
C LYS A 90 3.21 -7.97 12.51
N LYS A 91 1.94 -8.29 12.24
CA LYS A 91 1.12 -7.56 11.25
C LYS A 91 0.88 -6.11 11.67
N LEU A 92 0.57 -5.87 12.95
CA LEU A 92 0.39 -4.51 13.48
C LEU A 92 1.72 -3.73 13.50
N LEU A 93 2.84 -4.38 13.83
CA LEU A 93 4.16 -3.76 13.75
C LEU A 93 4.49 -3.38 12.30
N LYS A 94 4.24 -4.26 11.33
CA LYS A 94 4.43 -3.95 9.91
C LYS A 94 3.53 -2.79 9.46
N LEU A 95 2.28 -2.73 9.91
CA LEU A 95 1.38 -1.61 9.61
C LEU A 95 1.88 -0.31 10.27
N HIS A 96 2.37 -0.38 11.51
CA HIS A 96 2.95 0.77 12.20
C HIS A 96 4.22 1.28 11.49
N GLU A 97 5.11 0.38 11.07
CA GLU A 97 6.30 0.70 10.26
C GLU A 97 5.94 1.25 8.88
N GLN A 98 4.84 0.79 8.27
CA GLN A 98 4.35 1.35 7.01
C GLN A 98 3.81 2.77 7.18
N LEU A 99 3.09 3.05 8.26
CA LEU A 99 2.58 4.40 8.56
C LEU A 99 3.69 5.35 9.02
N LEU A 100 4.63 4.87 9.83
CA LEU A 100 5.82 5.64 10.21
C LEU A 100 6.78 5.83 9.03
N GLY A 101 6.92 4.84 8.15
CA GLY A 101 7.66 4.99 6.90
C GLY A 101 6.94 5.87 5.88
N GLN A 102 5.65 6.17 6.08
CA GLN A 102 4.92 7.22 5.37
C GLN A 102 5.04 8.59 6.06
N GLU A 103 5.21 8.67 7.38
CA GLU A 103 5.61 9.91 8.07
C GLU A 103 7.11 10.25 7.83
N GLU A 104 7.95 9.22 7.67
CA GLU A 104 9.32 9.30 7.19
C GLU A 104 9.39 9.10 5.66
N MET A 105 8.28 9.30 4.93
CA MET A 105 8.38 9.86 3.57
C MET A 105 8.75 11.33 3.74
N ASP A 106 10.02 11.48 4.09
CA ASP A 106 10.88 12.63 4.02
C ASP A 106 10.29 13.74 3.14
N GLU A 107 10.08 14.92 3.72
CA GLU A 107 9.89 16.17 2.95
C GLU A 107 11.12 16.49 2.06
N ASN A 108 12.17 15.64 2.06
CA ASN A 108 13.25 15.59 1.06
C ASN A 108 13.32 14.31 0.20
N ALA A 109 12.38 13.37 0.29
CA ALA A 109 12.29 12.30 -0.71
C ALA A 109 11.71 12.91 -1.99
N PRO A 110 12.44 12.91 -3.12
CA PRO A 110 11.87 13.40 -4.36
C PRO A 110 10.59 12.58 -4.65
N PRO A 111 9.50 13.24 -5.11
CA PRO A 111 8.23 12.58 -5.39
C PRO A 111 8.47 11.32 -6.23
N PRO A 112 7.63 10.27 -6.13
CA PRO A 112 7.80 9.04 -6.91
C PRO A 112 8.03 9.45 -8.35
N LEU A 113 9.27 9.26 -8.80
CA LEU A 113 9.76 9.83 -10.03
C LEU A 113 9.13 9.01 -11.14
N GLU A 114 7.95 9.47 -11.57
CA GLU A 114 7.31 9.01 -12.78
C GLU A 114 8.26 9.35 -13.93
N ARG A 115 9.05 8.36 -14.33
CA ARG A 115 10.04 8.54 -15.38
C ARG A 115 9.63 7.76 -16.61
N TRP A 116 9.78 8.44 -17.73
CA TRP A 116 9.69 7.83 -19.03
C TRP A 116 11.06 7.30 -19.39
N PHE A 117 11.09 6.03 -19.77
CA PHE A 117 12.30 5.39 -20.24
C PHE A 117 12.10 4.91 -21.66
N SER A 118 13.13 5.05 -22.48
CA SER A 118 13.19 4.49 -23.81
C SER A 118 13.55 3.00 -23.71
N CYS A 119 12.65 2.13 -24.13
CA CYS A 119 12.88 0.69 -24.10
C CYS A 119 13.73 0.28 -25.31
N VAL A 120 14.99 -0.09 -25.04
CA VAL A 120 15.98 -0.45 -26.05
C VAL A 120 15.97 -1.96 -26.35
N GLY A 121 15.59 -2.77 -25.36
CA GLY A 121 15.65 -4.21 -25.47
C GLY A 121 14.71 -4.92 -24.51
N MET A 122 14.40 -6.18 -24.83
CA MET A 122 13.64 -7.05 -23.95
C MET A 122 14.15 -8.48 -24.05
N ASP A 123 14.47 -9.06 -22.91
CA ASP A 123 14.97 -10.42 -22.81
C ASP A 123 13.86 -11.48 -22.88
N VAL A 124 14.27 -12.74 -23.11
CA VAL A 124 13.39 -13.91 -23.16
C VAL A 124 12.58 -14.09 -21.86
N ASP A 125 13.12 -13.58 -20.75
CA ASP A 125 12.55 -13.77 -19.42
C ASP A 125 11.61 -12.70 -18.91
N GLY A 126 11.48 -11.56 -19.59
CA GLY A 126 10.63 -10.50 -19.04
C GLY A 126 11.31 -9.16 -18.90
N TYR A 127 12.62 -9.18 -18.75
CA TYR A 127 13.41 -8.03 -18.35
C TYR A 127 13.53 -7.04 -19.50
N LEU A 128 13.26 -5.78 -19.21
CA LEU A 128 13.40 -4.68 -20.15
C LEU A 128 14.75 -4.00 -19.92
N SER A 129 15.48 -3.75 -21.00
CA SER A 129 16.60 -2.81 -21.00
C SER A 129 16.03 -1.42 -21.30
N LEU A 130 15.94 -0.61 -20.26
CA LEU A 130 15.37 0.72 -20.28
C LEU A 130 16.49 1.75 -20.22
N LEU A 131 16.50 2.70 -21.15
CA LEU A 131 17.39 3.84 -21.16
C LEU A 131 16.65 5.05 -20.58
N ASP A 132 17.22 5.67 -19.57
CA ASP A 132 16.77 6.97 -19.08
C ASP A 132 17.29 8.07 -20.01
N ASP A 133 16.38 8.78 -20.69
CA ASP A 133 16.76 9.84 -21.62
C ASP A 133 17.35 11.07 -20.91
N GLU A 134 17.05 11.26 -19.62
CA GLU A 134 17.54 12.40 -18.82
C GLU A 134 18.90 12.12 -18.18
N SER A 135 19.08 10.93 -17.62
CA SER A 135 20.32 10.56 -16.93
C SER A 135 21.32 9.79 -17.81
N GLY A 136 20.86 9.19 -18.91
CA GLY A 136 21.66 8.31 -19.77
C GLY A 136 21.97 6.95 -19.13
N GLU A 137 21.35 6.62 -18.00
CA GLU A 137 21.54 5.35 -17.29
C GLU A 137 20.69 4.23 -17.90
N MET A 138 21.25 3.02 -17.91
CA MET A 138 20.56 1.80 -18.37
C MET A 138 20.04 1.01 -17.17
N ILE A 139 18.75 0.68 -17.19
CA ILE A 139 18.03 -0.04 -16.14
C ILE A 139 17.53 -1.37 -16.70
N GLU A 140 17.94 -2.47 -16.09
CA GLU A 140 17.56 -3.84 -16.48
C GLU A 140 16.84 -4.61 -15.37
N SER A 141 16.50 -3.95 -14.26
CA SER A 141 15.84 -4.55 -13.10
C SER A 141 14.33 -4.75 -13.29
N ILE A 142 13.73 -4.12 -14.31
CA ILE A 142 12.29 -4.05 -14.49
C ILE A 142 11.80 -5.19 -15.36
N GLN A 143 10.87 -5.99 -14.81
CA GLN A 143 10.31 -7.15 -15.49
C GLN A 143 8.85 -6.92 -15.89
N VAL A 144 8.55 -7.13 -17.17
CA VAL A 144 7.17 -7.21 -17.65
C VAL A 144 6.63 -8.63 -17.45
N GLN A 145 5.41 -8.72 -16.92
CA GLN A 145 4.71 -9.99 -16.83
C GLN A 145 4.43 -10.61 -18.21
N LYS A 146 4.91 -11.83 -18.42
CA LYS A 146 4.64 -12.59 -19.65
C LYS A 146 3.12 -12.71 -19.88
N LYS A 147 2.68 -12.52 -21.13
CA LYS A 147 1.28 -12.58 -21.62
C LYS A 147 0.39 -11.36 -21.34
N CYS A 148 0.88 -10.29 -20.71
CA CYS A 148 0.09 -9.05 -20.62
C CYS A 148 0.07 -8.28 -21.96
N GLU A 149 -0.82 -7.30 -22.10
CA GLU A 149 -0.92 -6.48 -23.32
C GLU A 149 0.36 -5.66 -23.54
N HIS A 150 0.92 -5.10 -22.46
CA HIS A 150 2.20 -4.39 -22.49
C HIS A 150 3.35 -5.28 -23.01
N TRP A 151 3.43 -6.56 -22.61
CA TRP A 151 4.43 -7.52 -23.10
C TRP A 151 4.38 -7.68 -24.62
N LYS A 152 3.17 -7.81 -25.18
CA LYS A 152 2.99 -8.01 -26.61
C LYS A 152 3.33 -6.74 -27.40
N LEU A 153 2.96 -5.57 -26.87
CA LEU A 153 3.25 -4.27 -27.47
C LEU A 153 4.75 -3.99 -27.49
N ILE A 154 5.41 -4.11 -26.32
CA ILE A 154 6.86 -3.90 -26.20
C ILE A 154 7.59 -4.90 -27.09
N LYS A 155 7.31 -6.19 -26.99
CA LYS A 155 7.95 -7.22 -27.83
C LYS A 155 7.85 -6.95 -29.33
N LYS A 156 6.75 -6.34 -29.77
CA LYS A 156 6.49 -6.08 -31.18
C LYS A 156 7.27 -4.87 -31.68
N HIS A 157 7.41 -3.83 -30.87
CA HIS A 157 7.96 -2.53 -31.29
C HIS A 157 9.34 -2.21 -30.72
N VAL A 158 9.86 -3.00 -29.76
CA VAL A 158 11.17 -2.77 -29.14
C VAL A 158 12.31 -2.86 -30.14
N ASN A 159 12.19 -3.71 -31.17
CA ASN A 159 13.18 -3.81 -32.24
C ASN A 159 13.20 -2.59 -33.17
N ASP A 160 12.11 -1.82 -33.20
CA ASP A 160 12.00 -0.60 -34.01
C ASP A 160 12.56 0.62 -33.26
N GLY A 161 12.92 0.48 -31.98
CA GLY A 161 13.47 1.56 -31.15
C GLY A 161 12.44 2.63 -30.73
N SER A 162 11.17 2.43 -31.05
CA SER A 162 10.10 3.42 -30.86
C SER A 162 9.28 3.21 -29.59
N VAL A 163 9.77 2.46 -28.59
CA VAL A 163 8.97 2.12 -27.40
C VAL A 163 9.41 2.95 -26.21
N ARG A 164 8.45 3.66 -25.61
CA ARG A 164 8.64 4.35 -24.34
C ARG A 164 7.77 3.72 -23.27
N VAL A 165 8.33 3.52 -22.09
CA VAL A 165 7.62 2.96 -20.95
C VAL A 165 7.65 3.94 -19.80
N LYS A 166 6.50 4.13 -19.17
CA LYS A 166 6.37 4.90 -17.94
C LYS A 166 6.49 3.94 -16.77
N VAL A 167 7.49 4.17 -15.93
CA VAL A 167 7.74 3.35 -14.74
C VAL A 167 7.49 4.19 -13.50
N ILE A 168 6.78 3.60 -12.55
CA ILE A 168 6.53 4.16 -11.22
C ILE A 168 6.91 3.08 -10.21
N GLU A 169 7.88 3.36 -9.33
CA GLU A 169 8.33 2.43 -8.27
C GLU A 169 8.59 1.00 -8.80
N ASP A 170 9.40 0.88 -9.86
CA ASP A 170 9.75 -0.37 -10.54
C ASP A 170 8.59 -1.12 -11.24
N ALA A 171 7.40 -0.51 -11.33
CA ALA A 171 6.26 -1.05 -12.05
C ALA A 171 5.97 -0.26 -13.33
N ILE A 172 5.69 -0.98 -14.43
CA ILE A 172 5.31 -0.36 -15.70
C ILE A 172 3.82 -0.02 -15.66
N VAL A 173 3.53 1.27 -15.73
CA VAL A 173 2.17 1.80 -15.63
C VAL A 173 1.61 2.14 -17.00
N GLN A 174 2.46 2.55 -17.95
CA GLN A 174 2.05 2.92 -19.29
C GLN A 174 3.14 2.57 -20.31
N VAL A 175 2.72 2.27 -21.54
CA VAL A 175 3.61 2.04 -22.69
C VAL A 175 3.10 2.90 -23.84
N GLU A 176 3.97 3.73 -24.38
CA GLU A 176 3.74 4.53 -25.59
C GLU A 176 4.67 4.07 -26.70
N ILE A 177 4.18 4.18 -27.93
CA ILE A 177 4.96 3.89 -29.14
C ILE A 177 5.09 5.21 -29.87
N ASP A 178 6.30 5.74 -29.93
CA ASP A 178 6.62 6.95 -30.71
C ASP A 178 6.51 6.59 -32.20
N GLN A 179 5.33 6.81 -32.78
CA GLN A 179 5.16 6.76 -34.23
C GLN A 179 5.68 8.07 -34.81
N GLU A 180 6.96 8.13 -35.18
CA GLU A 180 7.42 9.15 -36.12
C GLU A 180 6.63 8.97 -37.42
N GLN A 181 5.82 9.99 -37.76
CA GLN A 181 5.18 10.15 -39.07
C GLN A 181 6.18 10.67 -40.10
#